data_AF-A0A7X8I4U8-F1
#
_entry.id   AF-A0A7X8I4U8-F1
#
_cell.length_a   1.000
_cell.length_b   1.000
_cell.length_c   1.000
_cell.angle_alpha   90.00
_cell.angle_beta   90.00
_cell.angle_gamma   90.00
#
_symmetry.space_group_name_H-M   'P 1'
#
loop_
_entity.id
_entity.type
_entity.pdbx_description
1 polymer ?
#
loop_
_entity_poly.entity_id
_entity_poly.type
_entity_poly.pdbx_seq_one_letter_code
_entity_poly.pdbx_strand_id
1 'polypeptide(L)'
;MKAKIIKTVLPPILGIITVLAILVILNLIMYNGDAFSKPDNGFFTLFVPIATLIAIIIQFTLTLPFWKRFQSRKKVWGLTLIPVTIILCIISGLFFGLLFWERDLGFSEFVGVSLTGVIAFFVYWTVNILTLRKIDSLSDCVNGG
;
A
#
# COMPACT_ATOMS: atom_id res chain seq x y z
N MET A 1 -15.51 19.29 -4.97
CA MET A 1 -14.06 19.21 -5.30
C MET A 1 -13.21 18.70 -4.14
N LYS A 2 -13.31 19.30 -2.94
CA LYS A 2 -12.50 18.92 -1.75
C LYS A 2 -12.55 17.42 -1.40
N ALA A 3 -13.74 16.81 -1.36
CA ALA A 3 -13.89 15.38 -1.06
C ALA A 3 -13.18 14.44 -2.06
N LYS A 4 -13.09 14.81 -3.35
CA LYS A 4 -12.41 14.01 -4.37
C LYS A 4 -10.89 14.03 -4.19
N ILE A 5 -10.33 15.18 -3.81
CA ILE A 5 -8.91 15.34 -3.49
C ILE A 5 -8.57 14.51 -2.25
N ILE A 6 -9.39 14.61 -1.19
CA ILE A 6 -9.18 13.84 0.05
C ILE A 6 -9.19 12.32 -0.23
N LYS A 7 -10.15 11.81 -1.01
CA LYS A 7 -10.21 10.38 -1.40
C LYS A 7 -9.02 9.92 -2.26
N THR A 8 -8.37 10.86 -2.95
CA THR A 8 -7.21 10.57 -3.81
C THR A 8 -5.90 10.58 -3.01
N VAL A 9 -5.78 11.45 -2.01
CA VAL A 9 -4.50 11.71 -1.34
C VAL A 9 -4.42 11.07 0.04
N LEU A 10 -5.49 11.11 0.83
CA LEU A 10 -5.47 10.66 2.23
C LEU A 10 -5.28 9.14 2.36
N PRO A 11 -6.02 8.26 1.64
CA PRO A 11 -5.83 6.82 1.73
C PRO A 11 -4.41 6.33 1.43
N PRO A 12 -3.74 6.73 0.32
CA PRO A 12 -2.38 6.27 0.05
C PRO A 12 -1.38 6.80 1.07
N ILE A 13 -1.51 8.05 1.55
CA ILE A 13 -0.64 8.59 2.60
C ILE A 13 -0.76 7.78 3.89
N LEU A 14 -1.98 7.52 4.37
CA LEU A 14 -2.18 6.75 5.60
C LEU A 14 -1.67 5.31 5.47
N GLY A 15 -1.89 4.69 4.30
CA GLY A 15 -1.34 3.36 4.02
C GLY A 15 0.19 3.34 4.09
N ILE A 16 0.85 4.31 3.45
CA ILE A 16 2.32 4.41 3.46
C ILE A 16 2.85 4.68 4.86
N ILE A 17 2.28 5.63 5.59
CA ILE A 17 2.69 5.94 6.97
C ILE A 17 2.55 4.71 7.86
N THR A 18 1.49 3.91 7.68
CA THR A 18 1.28 2.69 8.47
C THR A 18 2.34 1.64 8.17
N VAL A 19 2.67 1.42 6.90
CA VAL A 19 3.77 0.51 6.52
C VAL A 19 5.09 0.99 7.10
N LEU A 20 5.41 2.29 6.97
CA LEU A 20 6.65 2.86 7.52
C LEU A 20 6.71 2.72 9.04
N ALA A 21 5.62 2.99 9.75
CA ALA A 21 5.57 2.84 11.20
C ALA A 21 5.84 1.39 11.61
N ILE A 22 5.26 0.40 10.92
CA ILE A 22 5.52 -1.02 11.18
C ILE A 22 6.99 -1.35 10.92
N LEU A 23 7.56 -0.90 9.80
CA LEU A 23 8.96 -1.16 9.48
C LEU A 23 9.92 -0.54 10.51
N VAL A 24 9.64 0.68 10.98
CA VAL A 24 10.43 1.35 12.03
C VAL A 24 10.32 0.59 13.35
N ILE A 25 9.12 0.16 13.75
CA ILE A 25 8.91 -0.64 14.97
C ILE A 25 9.66 -1.96 14.87
N LEU A 26 9.57 -2.66 13.74
CA LEU A 26 10.30 -3.92 13.53
C LEU A 26 11.81 -3.71 13.57
N ASN A 27 12.32 -2.61 13.01
CA ASN A 27 13.73 -2.27 13.10
C ASN A 27 14.20 -2.04 14.55
N LEU A 28 13.40 -1.33 15.35
CA LEU A 28 13.70 -1.11 16.76
C LEU A 28 13.74 -2.42 17.55
N ILE A 29 12.82 -3.35 17.27
CA ILE A 29 12.73 -4.63 18.00
C ILE A 29 13.81 -5.63 17.55
N MET A 30 14.03 -5.78 16.24
CA MET A 30 14.87 -6.83 15.68
C MET A 30 16.35 -6.42 15.55
N TYR A 31 16.61 -5.15 15.31
CA TYR A 31 17.93 -4.63 14.98
C TYR A 31 18.39 -3.50 15.91
N ASN A 32 17.73 -3.31 17.06
CA ASN A 32 18.02 -2.24 18.03
C ASN A 32 18.05 -0.83 17.41
N GLY A 33 17.32 -0.62 16.31
CA GLY A 33 17.29 0.66 15.58
C GLY A 33 18.40 0.83 14.53
N ASP A 34 19.32 -0.11 14.40
CA ASP A 34 20.56 0.10 13.64
C ASP A 34 20.41 -0.04 12.11
N ALA A 35 19.30 -0.62 11.62
CA ALA A 35 19.11 -0.76 10.16
C ALA A 35 18.76 0.58 9.45
N PHE A 36 18.36 1.61 10.20
CA PHE A 36 18.04 2.95 9.67
C PHE A 36 18.97 4.07 10.19
N SER A 37 19.97 3.73 11.01
CA SER A 37 20.95 4.68 11.58
C SER A 37 22.14 4.95 10.65
N LYS A 38 22.35 4.09 9.64
CA LYS A 38 23.43 4.25 8.66
C LYS A 38 23.12 5.39 7.68
N PRO A 39 24.14 6.17 7.27
CA PRO A 39 23.96 7.36 6.41
C PRO A 39 23.45 7.07 4.99
N ASP A 40 23.23 5.81 4.63
CA ASP A 40 22.62 5.41 3.36
C ASP A 40 21.09 5.53 3.41
N ASN A 41 20.62 6.78 3.43
CA ASN A 41 19.20 7.13 3.59
C ASN A 41 18.38 7.06 2.29
N GLY A 42 18.90 6.45 1.22
CA GLY A 42 18.23 6.36 -0.08
C GLY A 42 16.81 5.80 -0.02
N PHE A 43 16.54 4.94 0.97
CA PHE A 43 15.18 4.46 1.26
C PHE A 43 14.21 5.60 1.60
N PHE A 44 14.53 6.46 2.57
CA PHE A 44 13.64 7.54 3.00
C PHE A 44 13.69 8.77 2.10
N THR A 45 14.85 9.06 1.48
CA THR A 45 15.04 10.29 0.68
C THR A 45 14.60 10.13 -0.78
N LEU A 46 14.70 8.92 -1.35
CA LEU A 46 14.36 8.66 -2.75
C LEU A 46 13.21 7.67 -2.88
N PHE A 47 13.34 6.47 -2.32
CA PHE A 47 12.38 5.40 -2.55
C PHE A 47 10.98 5.75 -2.01
N VAL A 48 10.88 6.20 -0.75
CA VAL A 48 9.59 6.56 -0.12
C VAL A 48 8.87 7.68 -0.88
N PRO A 49 9.51 8.82 -1.24
CA PRO A 49 8.86 9.86 -2.04
C PRO A 49 8.38 9.37 -3.42
N ILE A 50 9.22 8.62 -4.13
CA ILE A 50 8.87 8.07 -5.46
C ILE A 50 7.70 7.10 -5.35
N ALA A 51 7.75 6.16 -4.40
CA ALA A 51 6.67 5.21 -4.15
C ALA A 51 5.37 5.94 -3.76
N THR A 52 5.46 7.03 -3.00
CA THR A 52 4.30 7.86 -2.64
C THR A 52 3.66 8.51 -3.85
N LEU A 53 4.46 9.10 -4.75
CA LEU A 53 3.94 9.69 -5.98
C LEU A 53 3.27 8.65 -6.87
N ILE A 54 3.89 7.48 -7.06
CA ILE A 54 3.33 6.37 -7.81
C ILE A 54 2.01 5.89 -7.18
N ALA A 55 1.97 5.75 -5.85
CA ALA A 55 0.76 5.34 -5.13
C ALA A 55 -0.40 6.32 -5.31
N ILE A 56 -0.13 7.63 -5.32
CA ILE A 56 -1.16 8.66 -5.59
C ILE A 56 -1.67 8.56 -7.03
N ILE A 57 -0.78 8.34 -8.00
CA ILE A 57 -1.14 8.15 -9.41
C ILE A 57 -2.02 6.90 -9.57
N ILE A 58 -1.62 5.77 -8.97
CA ILE A 58 -2.41 4.52 -8.97
C ILE A 58 -3.77 4.74 -8.30
N GLN A 59 -3.80 5.46 -7.17
CA GLN A 59 -5.04 5.78 -6.47
C GLN A 59 -6.02 6.50 -7.37
N PHE A 60 -5.55 7.52 -8.09
CA PHE A 60 -6.38 8.32 -8.98
C PHE A 60 -6.84 7.55 -10.23
N THR A 61 -5.90 6.85 -10.89
CA THR A 61 -6.11 6.24 -12.20
C THR A 61 -6.77 4.87 -12.14
N LEU A 62 -6.49 4.09 -11.10
CA LEU A 62 -6.94 2.70 -10.99
C LEU A 62 -7.85 2.50 -9.78
N THR A 63 -7.39 2.83 -8.57
CA THR A 63 -8.11 2.48 -7.33
C THR A 63 -9.50 3.13 -7.27
N LEU A 64 -9.60 4.44 -7.50
CA LEU A 64 -10.89 5.14 -7.41
C LEU A 64 -11.90 4.65 -8.47
N PRO A 65 -11.54 4.47 -9.76
CA PRO A 65 -12.42 3.83 -10.72
C PRO A 65 -12.85 2.41 -10.32
N PHE A 66 -11.91 1.59 -9.83
CA PHE A 66 -12.22 0.24 -9.34
C PHE A 66 -13.20 0.26 -8.17
N TRP A 67 -12.95 1.16 -7.21
CA TRP A 67 -13.77 1.33 -6.02
C TRP A 67 -15.21 1.72 -6.37
N LYS A 68 -15.40 2.67 -7.29
CA LYS A 68 -16.73 3.05 -7.79
C LYS A 68 -17.45 1.89 -8.48
N ARG A 69 -16.75 1.12 -9.31
CA ARG A 69 -17.31 -0.09 -9.94
C ARG A 69 -17.71 -1.13 -8.89
N PHE A 70 -16.89 -1.30 -7.86
CA PHE A 70 -17.18 -2.20 -6.75
C PHE A 70 -18.42 -1.76 -5.96
N GLN A 71 -18.56 -0.47 -5.64
CA GLN A 71 -19.75 0.04 -4.94
C GLN A 71 -21.05 -0.22 -5.71
N SER A 72 -21.01 -0.08 -7.04
CA SER A 72 -22.20 -0.29 -7.88
C SER A 72 -22.53 -1.77 -8.11
N ARG A 73 -21.51 -2.63 -8.33
CA ARG A 73 -21.72 -4.00 -8.82
C ARG A 73 -21.39 -5.09 -7.77
N LYS A 74 -20.83 -4.72 -6.62
CA LYS A 74 -20.23 -5.61 -5.58
C LYS A 74 -19.15 -6.57 -6.10
N LYS A 75 -18.77 -6.48 -7.37
CA LYS A 75 -17.77 -7.30 -8.05
C LYS A 75 -16.99 -6.47 -9.05
N VAL A 76 -15.70 -6.77 -9.22
CA VAL A 76 -14.88 -6.25 -10.31
C VAL A 76 -14.19 -7.42 -10.99
N TRP A 77 -14.30 -7.50 -12.33
CA TRP A 77 -13.83 -8.64 -13.13
C TRP A 77 -14.36 -10.00 -12.65
N GLY A 78 -15.62 -10.05 -12.19
CA GLY A 78 -16.25 -11.27 -11.68
C GLY A 78 -15.83 -11.67 -10.26
N LEU A 79 -14.80 -11.01 -9.70
CA LEU A 79 -14.29 -11.27 -8.36
C LEU A 79 -14.83 -10.25 -7.34
N THR A 80 -14.93 -10.67 -6.08
CA THR A 80 -15.20 -9.75 -4.97
C THR A 80 -13.93 -8.98 -4.60
N LEU A 81 -14.06 -7.96 -3.74
CA LEU A 81 -12.93 -7.09 -3.36
C LEU A 81 -11.75 -7.87 -2.78
N ILE A 82 -12.02 -8.85 -1.91
CA ILE A 82 -10.99 -9.60 -1.18
C ILE A 82 -10.07 -10.38 -2.13
N PRO A 83 -10.56 -11.27 -3.03
CA PRO A 83 -9.72 -11.96 -4.00
C PRO A 83 -8.90 -11.02 -4.89
N VAL A 84 -9.50 -9.92 -5.35
CA VAL A 84 -8.79 -8.91 -6.17
C VAL A 84 -7.61 -8.33 -5.39
N THR A 85 -7.85 -7.90 -4.15
CA THR A 85 -6.81 -7.32 -3.30
C THR A 85 -5.72 -8.34 -2.98
N ILE A 86 -6.07 -9.60 -2.70
CA ILE A 86 -5.10 -10.67 -2.45
C ILE A 86 -4.18 -10.87 -3.65
N ILE A 87 -4.75 -11.01 -4.85
CA ILE A 87 -3.98 -11.17 -6.09
C ILE A 87 -3.06 -9.96 -6.31
N LEU A 88 -3.57 -8.75 -6.10
CA LEU A 88 -2.80 -7.52 -6.23
C LEU A 88 -1.63 -7.47 -5.25
N CYS A 89 -1.83 -7.86 -3.99
CA CYS A 89 -0.76 -7.91 -2.99
C CYS A 89 0.30 -8.95 -3.34
N ILE A 90 -0.10 -10.12 -3.83
CA ILE A 90 0.83 -11.18 -4.25
C ILE A 90 1.67 -10.70 -5.44
N ILE A 91 1.03 -10.19 -6.49
CA ILE A 91 1.73 -9.71 -7.70
C ILE A 91 2.68 -8.56 -7.34
N SER A 92 2.22 -7.58 -6.57
CA SER A 92 3.07 -6.45 -6.16
C SER A 92 4.22 -6.89 -5.25
N GLY A 93 3.98 -7.84 -4.34
CA GLY A 93 5.03 -8.37 -3.48
C GLY A 93 6.09 -9.17 -4.24
N LEU A 94 5.68 -9.99 -5.22
CA LEU A 94 6.61 -10.69 -6.11
C LEU A 94 7.40 -9.71 -6.99
N PHE A 95 6.74 -8.69 -7.53
CA PHE A 95 7.42 -7.65 -8.32
C PHE A 95 8.42 -6.87 -7.46
N PHE A 96 8.07 -6.56 -6.21
CA PHE A 96 8.98 -5.96 -5.25
C PHE A 96 10.18 -6.88 -4.96
N GLY A 97 9.93 -8.18 -4.74
CA GLY A 97 10.98 -9.19 -4.67
C GLY A 97 11.92 -9.13 -5.88
N LEU A 98 11.38 -9.11 -7.10
CA LEU A 98 12.20 -9.07 -8.32
C LEU A 98 13.05 -7.79 -8.45
N LEU A 99 12.59 -6.66 -7.93
CA LEU A 99 13.30 -5.38 -7.99
C LEU A 99 14.40 -5.25 -6.94
N PHE A 100 14.19 -5.82 -5.74
CA PHE A 100 15.08 -5.67 -4.59
C PHE A 100 15.90 -6.92 -4.27
N TRP A 101 15.75 -7.98 -5.06
CA TRP A 101 16.48 -9.23 -4.88
C TRP A 101 17.96 -9.08 -5.23
N GLU A 102 18.82 -9.31 -4.24
CA GLU A 102 20.27 -9.43 -4.42
C GLU A 102 20.60 -10.86 -4.90
N ARG A 103 20.75 -11.03 -6.21
CA ARG A 103 20.96 -12.35 -6.84
C ARG A 103 22.09 -13.17 -6.20
N ASP A 104 23.11 -12.50 -5.66
CA ASP A 104 24.26 -13.11 -4.99
C ASP A 104 23.90 -13.80 -3.65
N LEU A 105 22.80 -13.42 -3.00
CA LEU A 105 22.28 -14.03 -1.76
C LEU A 105 21.34 -15.22 -2.03
N GLY A 106 21.07 -15.53 -3.31
CA GLY A 106 20.34 -16.72 -3.73
C GLY A 106 18.81 -16.61 -3.62
N PHE A 107 18.11 -17.71 -3.97
CA PHE A 107 16.65 -17.72 -4.07
C PHE A 107 15.91 -17.58 -2.73
N SER A 108 16.54 -17.97 -1.62
CA SER A 108 15.96 -17.79 -0.28
C SER A 108 15.74 -16.31 0.06
N GLU A 109 16.63 -15.44 -0.37
CA GLU A 109 16.51 -14.00 -0.16
C GLU A 109 15.39 -13.42 -1.03
N PHE A 110 15.27 -13.85 -2.30
CA PHE A 110 14.10 -13.51 -3.14
C PHE A 110 12.77 -13.84 -2.46
N VAL A 111 12.65 -15.03 -1.88
CA VAL A 111 11.42 -15.44 -1.17
C VAL A 111 11.17 -14.56 0.05
N GLY A 112 12.21 -14.26 0.83
CA GLY A 112 12.12 -13.39 2.00
C GLY A 112 11.69 -11.96 1.67
N VAL A 113 12.32 -11.35 0.67
CA VAL A 113 12.00 -9.99 0.20
C VAL A 113 10.61 -9.95 -0.43
N SER A 114 10.24 -10.96 -1.23
CA SER A 114 8.91 -11.08 -1.81
C SER A 114 7.83 -11.17 -0.73
N LEU A 115 8.02 -12.03 0.27
CA LEU A 115 7.06 -12.21 1.36
C LEU A 115 6.90 -10.91 2.17
N THR A 116 8.02 -10.23 2.45
CA THR A 116 8.02 -8.91 3.10
C THR A 116 7.22 -7.90 2.28
N GLY A 117 7.43 -7.86 0.96
CA GLY A 117 6.66 -7.06 0.02
C GLY A 117 5.16 -7.38 0.07
N VAL A 118 4.78 -8.66 0.01
CA VAL A 118 3.36 -9.09 0.08
C VAL A 118 2.70 -8.59 1.37
N ILE A 119 3.37 -8.75 2.52
CA ILE A 119 2.84 -8.30 3.82
C ILE A 119 2.72 -6.78 3.84
N ALA A 120 3.73 -6.04 3.37
CA ALA A 120 3.71 -4.59 3.30
C ALA A 120 2.57 -4.08 2.41
N PHE A 121 2.38 -4.66 1.22
CA PHE A 121 1.28 -4.32 0.33
C PHE A 121 -0.08 -4.69 0.92
N PHE A 122 -0.18 -5.81 1.63
CA PHE A 122 -1.40 -6.21 2.30
C PHE A 122 -1.83 -5.19 3.37
N VAL A 123 -0.89 -4.74 4.21
CA VAL A 123 -1.15 -3.68 5.18
C VAL A 123 -1.56 -2.38 4.47
N TYR A 124 -0.77 -1.96 3.48
CA TYR A 124 -1.05 -0.75 2.70
C TYR A 124 -2.47 -0.75 2.12
N TRP A 125 -2.85 -1.81 1.39
CA TRP A 125 -4.15 -1.90 0.74
C TRP A 125 -5.29 -2.00 1.74
N THR A 126 -5.08 -2.69 2.86
CA THR A 126 -6.08 -2.77 3.93
C THR A 126 -6.38 -1.38 4.49
N VAL A 127 -5.35 -0.62 4.85
CA VAL A 127 -5.51 0.75 5.37
C VAL A 127 -6.13 1.67 4.32
N ASN A 128 -5.70 1.57 3.06
CA ASN A 128 -6.24 2.36 1.96
C ASN A 128 -7.75 2.11 1.77
N ILE A 129 -8.17 0.85 1.67
CA ILE A 129 -9.58 0.46 1.49
C ILE A 129 -10.43 0.87 2.70
N LEU A 130 -9.94 0.64 3.93
CA LEU A 130 -10.66 1.04 5.15
C LEU A 130 -10.84 2.55 5.22
N THR A 131 -9.80 3.31 4.85
CA THR A 131 -9.87 4.77 4.79
C THR A 131 -10.90 5.22 3.76
N LEU A 132 -10.88 4.65 2.55
CA LEU A 132 -11.87 4.95 1.52
C LEU A 132 -13.31 4.69 2.01
N ARG A 133 -13.54 3.52 2.60
CA ARG A 133 -14.84 3.14 3.16
C ARG A 133 -15.29 4.10 4.26
N LYS A 134 -14.38 4.56 5.12
CA LYS A 134 -14.70 5.53 6.18
C LYS A 134 -15.04 6.90 5.61
N ILE A 135 -14.31 7.37 4.61
CA ILE A 135 -14.60 8.65 3.95
C ILE A 135 -15.98 8.62 3.27
N ASP A 136 -16.32 7.51 2.61
CA ASP A 136 -17.64 7.34 1.99
C ASP A 136 -18.75 7.34 3.03
N SER A 137 -18.61 6.53 4.10
CA SER A 137 -19.57 6.50 5.22
C SER A 137 -19.79 7.88 5.85
N LEU A 138 -18.73 8.68 6.02
CA LEU A 138 -18.84 10.05 6.53
C LEU A 138 -19.52 10.98 5.52
N SER A 139 -19.23 10.81 4.23
CA SER A 139 -19.87 11.60 3.17
C SER A 139 -21.37 11.33 3.09
N ASP A 140 -21.79 10.07 3.23
CA ASP A 140 -23.19 9.68 3.21
C ASP A 140 -23.94 10.19 4.46
N CYS A 141 -23.28 10.17 5.63
CA CYS A 141 -23.82 10.75 6.86
C CYS A 141 -24.03 12.28 6.75
N VAL A 142 -23.10 13.00 6.10
CA VAL A 142 -23.21 14.45 5.88
C VAL A 142 -24.25 14.81 4.82
N ASN A 143 -24.44 13.96 3.81
CA ASN A 143 -25.39 14.22 2.73
C ASN A 143 -26.81 13.69 3.00
N GLY A 144 -27.02 12.98 4.11
CA GLY A 144 -28.32 12.47 4.54
C GLY A 144 -28.72 11.16 3.84
N GLY A 145 -29.07 10.16 4.64
CA GLY A 145 -30.03 9.13 4.23
C GLY A 145 -31.44 9.68 4.14
#